data_AF-A0A932VEZ4-F1
#
_entry.id   AF-A0A932VEZ4-F1
#
_cell.length_a   1.000
_cell.length_b   1.000
_cell.length_c   1.000
_cell.angle_alpha   90.00
_cell.angle_beta   90.00
_cell.angle_gamma   90.00
#
_symmetry.space_group_name_H-M   'P 1'
#
loop_
_entity.id
_entity.type
_entity.pdbx_description
1 polymer ?
#
loop_
_entity_poly.entity_id
_entity_poly.type
_entity_poly.pdbx_seq_one_letter_code
_entity_poly.pdbx_strand_id
1 'polypeptide(L)'
;MNNLRNASSGGLALLFFICTMTQSLGLEEASLLTSKDIAHEIRDRRDGPALSSAVDDPNPWETYNQWMCFETKAARIESVGVRTSGDWKPWPQISITTSEQTFVFSPSTDREVDTDLILESWKNLFDRSERVCLYAAYLQNLDPVDSVNPEALWILEDMKTETGYWHSEEVTSDQTSLSQDDESEKPEVD
;
A
#
# COMPACT_ATOMS: atom_id res chain seq x y z
N MET A 1 34.06 -67.47 44.77
CA MET A 1 33.44 -68.04 43.55
C MET A 1 32.55 -66.97 42.94
N ASN A 2 32.93 -66.57 41.72
CA ASN A 2 32.19 -65.93 40.63
C ASN A 2 30.90 -65.15 40.96
N ASN A 3 30.85 -63.87 40.60
CA ASN A 3 30.25 -63.49 39.32
C ASN A 3 30.48 -62.01 38.96
N LEU A 4 31.24 -61.83 37.87
CA LEU A 4 31.25 -60.68 36.98
C LEU A 4 29.89 -60.57 36.25
N ARG A 5 29.24 -59.41 36.28
CA ARG A 5 28.22 -58.94 35.32
C ARG A 5 28.05 -57.42 35.53
N ASN A 6 27.80 -56.57 34.55
CA ASN A 6 28.02 -56.56 33.11
C ASN A 6 27.94 -55.08 32.71
N ALA A 7 28.74 -54.65 31.75
CA ALA A 7 28.66 -53.34 31.14
C ALA A 7 27.33 -53.14 30.40
N SER A 8 26.78 -51.93 30.41
CA SER A 8 26.11 -51.39 29.22
C SER A 8 26.34 -49.89 29.14
N SER A 9 27.31 -49.54 28.31
CA SER A 9 27.43 -48.23 27.68
C SER A 9 26.19 -48.02 26.80
N GLY A 10 25.34 -47.09 27.18
CA GLY A 10 24.18 -46.65 26.41
C GLY A 10 24.30 -45.15 26.20
N GLY A 11 25.16 -44.75 25.28
CA GLY A 11 25.26 -43.37 24.81
C GLY A 11 23.93 -42.96 24.18
N LEU A 12 23.13 -42.20 24.92
CA LEU A 12 22.00 -41.49 24.35
C LEU A 12 22.57 -40.27 23.63
N ALA A 13 22.85 -40.45 22.34
CA ALA A 13 23.13 -39.35 21.43
C ALA A 13 21.90 -38.46 21.40
N LEU A 14 21.95 -37.37 22.18
CA LEU A 14 21.00 -36.27 22.10
C LEU A 14 21.26 -35.59 20.75
N LEU A 15 20.57 -36.06 19.71
CA LEU A 15 20.42 -35.35 18.45
C LEU A 15 19.74 -34.03 18.78
N PHE A 16 20.55 -33.00 19.01
CA PHE A 16 20.14 -31.61 18.90
C PHE A 16 19.65 -31.42 17.47
N PHE A 17 18.34 -31.64 17.27
CA PHE A 17 17.60 -31.11 16.15
C PHE A 17 17.62 -29.59 16.35
N ILE A 18 18.71 -28.96 15.88
CA ILE A 18 18.75 -27.52 15.68
C ILE A 18 17.75 -27.27 14.57
N CYS A 19 16.48 -27.14 14.95
CA CYS A 19 15.46 -26.56 14.12
C CYS A 19 15.88 -25.10 14.00
N THR A 20 16.73 -24.82 13.01
CA THR A 20 16.96 -23.48 12.51
C THR A 20 15.61 -23.01 12.00
N MET A 21 14.81 -22.46 12.90
CA MET A 21 13.81 -21.47 12.59
C MET A 21 14.58 -20.25 12.09
N THR A 22 15.12 -20.36 10.87
CA THR A 22 15.40 -19.19 10.05
C THR A 22 14.05 -18.52 9.90
N GLN A 23 13.80 -17.56 10.79
CA GLN A 23 12.71 -16.62 10.71
C GLN A 23 12.88 -15.89 9.38
N SER A 24 12.30 -16.44 8.31
CA SER A 24 12.14 -15.80 7.01
C SER A 24 11.03 -14.74 7.07
N LEU A 25 10.92 -14.05 8.19
CA LEU A 25 10.07 -12.88 8.39
C LEU A 25 10.83 -11.70 7.78
N GLY A 26 10.71 -11.50 6.46
CA GLY A 26 11.21 -10.27 5.82
C GLY A 26 11.66 -10.37 4.36
N LEU A 27 11.72 -11.56 3.75
CA LEU A 27 12.15 -11.67 2.34
C LEU A 27 11.02 -11.75 1.32
N GLU A 28 9.77 -12.02 1.72
CA GLU A 28 8.64 -12.05 0.77
C GLU A 28 7.97 -10.68 0.57
N GLU A 29 8.14 -9.72 1.50
CA GLU A 29 7.68 -8.33 1.30
C GLU A 29 8.37 -7.65 0.11
N ALA A 30 9.58 -8.10 -0.24
CA ALA A 30 10.38 -7.55 -1.34
C ALA A 30 10.00 -8.11 -2.73
N SER A 31 9.03 -9.01 -2.85
CA SER A 31 8.73 -9.65 -4.14
C SER A 31 8.01 -8.73 -5.12
N LEU A 32 7.25 -7.74 -4.64
CA LEU A 32 6.35 -6.97 -5.49
C LEU A 32 6.94 -5.62 -5.94
N LEU A 33 7.73 -4.99 -5.08
CA LEU A 33 8.38 -3.72 -5.37
C LEU A 33 9.62 -3.94 -6.23
N THR A 34 9.74 -3.17 -7.29
CA THR A 34 10.91 -3.14 -8.17
C THR A 34 11.91 -2.10 -7.70
N SER A 35 13.14 -2.16 -8.20
CA SER A 35 14.13 -1.11 -7.94
C SER A 35 13.66 0.28 -8.41
N LYS A 36 12.75 0.36 -9.39
CA LYS A 36 12.15 1.63 -9.82
C LYS A 36 11.24 2.21 -8.73
N ASP A 37 10.44 1.37 -8.08
CA ASP A 37 9.51 1.77 -7.02
C ASP A 37 10.28 2.28 -5.79
N ILE A 38 11.37 1.59 -5.43
CA ILE A 38 12.25 2.02 -4.34
C ILE A 38 13.00 3.32 -4.70
N ALA A 39 13.47 3.44 -5.96
CA ALA A 39 14.11 4.68 -6.41
C ALA A 39 13.13 5.87 -6.48
N HIS A 40 11.84 5.60 -6.72
CA HIS A 40 10.77 6.58 -6.65
C HIS A 40 10.63 7.09 -5.22
N GLU A 41 10.44 6.19 -4.24
CA GLU A 41 10.34 6.55 -2.83
C GLU A 41 11.55 7.36 -2.34
N ILE A 42 12.77 6.93 -2.65
CA ILE A 42 14.00 7.62 -2.23
C ILE A 42 14.08 9.03 -2.83
N ARG A 43 13.71 9.19 -4.09
CA ARG A 43 13.73 10.50 -4.75
C ARG A 43 12.70 11.41 -4.13
N ASP A 44 11.49 10.92 -3.95
CA ASP A 44 10.38 11.70 -3.45
C ASP A 44 10.62 12.15 -2.01
N ARG A 45 11.13 11.26 -1.14
CA ARG A 45 11.58 11.62 0.23
C ARG A 45 12.70 12.67 0.27
N ARG A 46 13.52 12.78 -0.78
CA ARG A 46 14.66 13.72 -0.82
C ARG A 46 14.29 15.07 -1.42
N ASP A 47 13.50 15.04 -2.49
CA ASP A 47 13.32 16.17 -3.40
C ASP A 47 11.85 16.61 -3.53
N GLY A 48 10.89 15.80 -3.06
CA GLY A 48 9.45 16.05 -3.21
C GLY A 48 8.87 16.86 -2.04
N PRO A 49 7.89 17.73 -2.29
CA PRO A 49 7.05 18.24 -1.23
C PRO A 49 6.27 17.08 -0.62
N ALA A 50 5.97 17.18 0.67
CA ALA A 50 5.14 16.21 1.34
C ALA A 50 3.78 16.08 0.63
N LEU A 51 3.30 14.86 0.34
CA LEU A 51 1.97 14.68 -0.30
C LEU A 51 0.84 15.17 0.62
N SER A 52 1.10 15.24 1.92
CA SER A 52 0.18 15.82 2.90
C SER A 52 0.38 17.33 3.12
N SER A 53 1.38 17.95 2.49
CA SER A 53 1.61 19.39 2.60
C SER A 53 0.79 20.12 1.55
N ALA A 54 0.17 21.24 1.94
CA ALA A 54 -0.36 22.16 0.97
C ALA A 54 0.82 22.70 0.12
N VAL A 55 0.67 22.73 -1.20
CA VAL A 55 1.71 23.15 -2.16
C VAL A 55 2.29 24.54 -1.83
N ASP A 56 1.54 25.37 -1.11
CA ASP A 56 1.91 26.74 -0.74
C ASP A 56 2.35 26.90 0.73
N ASP A 57 2.56 25.82 1.50
CA ASP A 57 3.00 25.93 2.90
C ASP A 57 4.51 26.23 2.99
N PRO A 58 4.94 27.34 3.63
CA PRO A 58 6.35 27.68 3.80
C PRO A 58 7.15 26.68 4.64
N ASN A 59 6.49 25.76 5.37
CA ASN A 59 7.11 24.63 6.05
C ASN A 59 6.39 23.34 5.63
N PRO A 60 6.81 22.68 4.53
CA PRO A 60 6.32 21.34 4.26
C PRO A 60 6.73 20.45 5.44
N TRP A 61 5.73 19.92 6.14
CA TRP A 61 5.96 18.93 7.19
C TRP A 61 6.74 17.76 6.61
N GLU A 62 7.64 17.15 7.38
CA GLU A 62 8.30 15.91 6.96
C GLU A 62 7.22 14.83 6.82
N THR A 63 6.77 14.53 5.59
CA THR A 63 5.97 13.32 5.36
C THR A 63 6.88 12.17 5.02
N TYR A 64 6.53 11.03 5.59
CA TYR A 64 7.20 9.77 5.31
C TYR A 64 6.42 9.07 4.19
N ASN A 65 6.50 9.60 2.97
CA ASN A 65 5.94 8.92 1.79
C ASN A 65 6.68 7.59 1.65
N GLN A 66 5.95 6.47 1.62
CA GLN A 66 6.60 5.16 1.59
C GLN A 66 5.69 4.08 1.04
N TRP A 67 6.33 3.04 0.51
CA TRP A 67 5.65 1.80 0.21
C TRP A 67 5.44 0.98 1.48
N MET A 68 4.21 0.51 1.69
CA MET A 68 3.85 -0.46 2.72
C MET A 68 3.13 -1.63 2.07
N CYS A 69 3.56 -2.86 2.37
CA CYS A 69 3.03 -4.06 1.74
C CYS A 69 2.24 -4.91 2.73
N PHE A 70 1.08 -5.40 2.30
CA PHE A 70 0.14 -6.13 3.12
C PHE A 70 -0.40 -7.36 2.37
N GLU A 71 -0.94 -8.32 3.12
CA GLU A 71 -1.77 -9.38 2.55
C GLU A 71 -3.14 -8.79 2.16
N THR A 72 -3.62 -9.06 0.94
CA THR A 72 -4.91 -8.52 0.45
C THR A 72 -6.09 -8.92 1.32
N LYS A 73 -6.07 -10.13 1.89
CA LYS A 73 -7.11 -10.64 2.80
C LYS A 73 -7.27 -9.83 4.09
N ALA A 74 -6.27 -9.03 4.47
CA ALA A 74 -6.33 -8.16 5.65
C ALA A 74 -6.95 -6.79 5.33
N ALA A 75 -7.17 -6.49 4.06
CA ALA A 75 -7.72 -5.23 3.61
C ALA A 75 -9.23 -5.28 3.43
N ARG A 76 -9.89 -4.20 3.80
CA ARG A 76 -11.29 -3.92 3.50
C ARG A 76 -11.36 -2.73 2.56
N ILE A 77 -12.00 -2.91 1.41
CA ILE A 77 -12.22 -1.86 0.40
C ILE A 77 -13.68 -1.41 0.50
N GLU A 78 -13.93 -0.14 0.77
CA GLU A 78 -15.27 0.37 1.00
C GLU A 78 -15.45 1.84 0.59
N SER A 79 -16.71 2.26 0.49
CA SER A 79 -17.08 3.67 0.39
C SER A 79 -17.44 4.20 1.78
N VAL A 80 -16.81 5.29 2.20
CA VAL A 80 -17.13 5.99 3.44
C VAL A 80 -17.74 7.36 3.13
N GLY A 81 -18.60 7.86 4.02
CA GLY A 81 -19.07 9.24 3.93
C GLY A 81 -18.00 10.19 4.46
N VAL A 82 -17.61 11.19 3.66
CA VAL A 82 -16.75 12.30 4.09
C VAL A 82 -17.52 13.60 3.97
N ARG A 83 -17.37 14.48 4.95
CA ARG A 83 -18.06 15.78 4.95
C ARG A 83 -17.19 16.85 4.30
N THR A 84 -17.55 17.28 3.10
CA THR A 84 -16.87 18.35 2.35
C THR A 84 -17.81 19.53 2.18
N SER A 85 -17.40 20.73 2.60
CA SER A 85 -18.20 21.96 2.45
C SER A 85 -19.63 21.90 3.01
N GLY A 86 -19.86 21.04 4.00
CA GLY A 86 -21.15 20.90 4.68
C GLY A 86 -21.97 19.68 4.27
N ASP A 87 -21.72 19.13 3.07
CA ASP A 87 -22.41 17.97 2.50
C ASP A 87 -21.62 16.67 2.70
N TRP A 88 -22.34 15.56 2.85
CA TRP A 88 -21.73 14.22 2.86
C TRP A 88 -21.56 13.72 1.43
N LYS A 89 -20.33 13.38 1.07
CA LYS A 89 -20.00 12.74 -0.21
C LYS A 89 -19.42 11.35 0.05
N PRO A 90 -19.71 10.36 -0.82
CA PRO A 90 -18.99 9.09 -0.78
C PRO A 90 -17.52 9.31 -1.10
N TRP A 91 -16.66 8.50 -0.49
CA TRP A 91 -15.21 8.53 -0.67
C TRP A 91 -14.65 7.11 -0.64
N PRO A 92 -13.78 6.70 -1.57
CA PRO A 92 -13.20 5.37 -1.55
C PRO A 92 -12.13 5.27 -0.47
N GLN A 93 -12.10 4.13 0.23
CA GLN A 93 -11.17 3.88 1.32
C GLN A 93 -10.70 2.41 1.31
N ILE A 94 -9.42 2.21 1.67
CA ILE A 94 -8.87 0.91 2.04
C ILE A 94 -8.53 0.95 3.53
N SER A 95 -9.06 0.02 4.31
CA SER A 95 -8.70 -0.17 5.71
C SER A 95 -7.94 -1.47 5.90
N ILE A 96 -6.79 -1.43 6.56
CA ILE A 96 -5.97 -2.61 6.87
C ILE A 96 -5.72 -2.66 8.36
N THR A 97 -6.21 -3.69 9.04
CA THR A 97 -6.04 -3.85 10.49
C THR A 97 -4.94 -4.84 10.80
N THR A 98 -3.93 -4.41 11.56
CA THR A 98 -2.89 -5.28 12.12
C THR A 98 -3.13 -5.46 13.62
N SER A 99 -2.22 -6.18 14.30
CA SER A 99 -2.25 -6.29 15.76
C SER A 99 -1.88 -4.99 16.48
N GLU A 100 -1.27 -4.03 15.78
CA GLU A 100 -0.69 -2.82 16.39
C GLU A 100 -1.50 -1.57 16.07
N GLN A 101 -2.03 -1.47 14.85
CA GLN A 101 -2.79 -0.31 14.41
C GLN A 101 -3.71 -0.64 13.23
N THR A 102 -4.67 0.24 12.96
CA THR A 102 -5.46 0.22 11.72
C THR A 102 -4.99 1.33 10.80
N PHE A 103 -4.61 0.95 9.59
CA PHE A 103 -4.21 1.86 8.54
C PHE A 103 -5.42 2.18 7.68
N VAL A 104 -5.71 3.46 7.52
CA VAL A 104 -6.80 3.97 6.68
C VAL A 104 -6.20 4.73 5.51
N PHE A 105 -6.37 4.19 4.31
CA PHE A 105 -5.84 4.76 3.07
C PHE A 105 -6.97 5.34 2.23
N SER A 106 -6.83 6.59 1.84
CA SER A 106 -7.80 7.30 0.99
C SER A 106 -7.07 8.14 -0.05
N PRO A 107 -7.62 8.33 -1.26
CA PRO A 107 -7.03 9.27 -2.20
C PRO A 107 -7.18 10.70 -1.67
N SER A 108 -6.36 11.61 -2.21
CA SER A 108 -6.38 13.03 -1.82
C SER A 108 -7.73 13.69 -2.08
N THR A 109 -8.19 14.50 -1.11
CA THR A 109 -9.52 15.13 -1.09
C THR A 109 -9.67 16.39 -1.92
N ASP A 110 -8.58 16.86 -2.54
CA ASP A 110 -8.54 18.07 -3.36
C ASP A 110 -9.16 17.90 -4.75
N ARG A 111 -9.42 16.65 -5.16
CA ARG A 111 -9.96 16.29 -6.48
C ARG A 111 -11.35 15.68 -6.35
N GLU A 112 -12.24 15.97 -7.30
CA GLU A 112 -13.49 15.23 -7.40
C GLU A 112 -13.18 13.82 -7.90
N VAL A 113 -13.65 12.81 -7.17
CA VAL A 113 -13.38 11.39 -7.48
C VAL A 113 -14.68 10.65 -7.76
N ASP A 114 -14.69 9.87 -8.84
CA ASP A 114 -15.72 8.86 -9.05
C ASP A 114 -15.44 7.66 -8.13
N THR A 115 -16.15 7.64 -6.99
CA THR A 115 -15.95 6.63 -5.95
C THR A 115 -16.22 5.22 -6.46
N ASP A 116 -17.26 5.04 -7.29
CA ASP A 116 -17.63 3.71 -7.77
C ASP A 116 -16.58 3.16 -8.75
N LEU A 117 -16.07 4.02 -9.64
CA LEU A 117 -15.01 3.66 -10.57
C LEU A 117 -13.70 3.28 -9.84
N ILE A 118 -13.32 4.05 -8.83
CA ILE A 118 -12.12 3.74 -8.02
C ILE A 118 -12.31 2.41 -7.29
N LEU A 119 -13.45 2.20 -6.65
CA LEU A 119 -13.71 0.96 -5.90
C LEU A 119 -13.72 -0.26 -6.82
N GLU A 120 -14.28 -0.15 -8.03
CA GLU A 120 -14.21 -1.22 -9.02
C GLU A 120 -12.76 -1.53 -9.42
N SER A 121 -11.97 -0.48 -9.73
CA SER A 121 -10.56 -0.63 -10.09
C SER A 121 -9.75 -1.31 -8.98
N TRP A 122 -9.93 -0.85 -7.73
CA TRP A 122 -9.25 -1.43 -6.58
C TRP A 122 -9.67 -2.88 -6.33
N LYS A 123 -10.98 -3.19 -6.35
CA LYS A 123 -11.44 -4.58 -6.18
C LYS A 123 -10.86 -5.51 -7.24
N ASN A 124 -10.80 -5.08 -8.49
CA ASN A 124 -10.20 -5.85 -9.57
C ASN A 124 -8.71 -6.16 -9.32
N LEU A 125 -7.97 -5.22 -8.74
CA LEU A 125 -6.56 -5.42 -8.37
C LEU A 125 -6.40 -6.37 -7.17
N PHE A 126 -7.31 -6.35 -6.20
CA PHE A 126 -7.26 -7.20 -5.01
C PHE A 126 -7.75 -8.63 -5.27
N ASP A 127 -8.80 -8.83 -6.09
CA ASP A 127 -9.47 -10.12 -6.30
C ASP A 127 -8.55 -11.22 -6.87
N ARG A 128 -7.39 -10.83 -7.42
CA ARG A 128 -6.45 -11.74 -8.11
C ARG A 128 -5.05 -11.72 -7.53
N SER A 129 -4.90 -11.12 -6.35
CA SER A 129 -3.61 -10.84 -5.74
C SER A 129 -3.60 -11.30 -4.29
N GLU A 130 -2.49 -11.90 -3.88
CA GLU A 130 -2.29 -12.29 -2.48
C GLU A 130 -1.75 -11.13 -1.65
N ARG A 131 -1.07 -10.18 -2.32
CA ARG A 131 -0.44 -9.03 -1.68
C ARG A 131 -0.76 -7.73 -2.41
N VAL A 132 -0.68 -6.65 -1.66
CA VAL A 132 -0.78 -5.29 -2.17
C VAL A 132 0.32 -4.46 -1.52
N CYS A 133 1.00 -3.63 -2.31
CA CYS A 133 1.85 -2.58 -1.81
C CYS A 133 1.19 -1.24 -2.09
N LEU A 134 1.12 -0.38 -1.08
CA LEU A 134 0.49 0.93 -1.11
C LEU A 134 1.56 1.98 -0.90
N TYR A 135 1.72 2.91 -1.86
CA TYR A 135 2.54 4.09 -1.71
C TYR A 135 1.67 5.21 -1.16
N ALA A 136 1.98 5.66 0.04
CA ALA A 136 1.14 6.61 0.73
C ALA A 136 1.93 7.53 1.66
N ALA A 137 1.33 8.68 1.97
CA ALA A 137 1.82 9.62 2.96
C ALA A 137 1.01 9.58 4.23
N TYR A 138 1.69 9.49 5.37
CA TYR A 138 1.04 9.64 6.66
C TYR A 138 0.49 11.07 6.81
N LEU A 139 -0.79 11.18 7.20
CA LEU A 139 -1.42 12.47 7.49
C LEU A 139 -1.54 12.70 9.00
N GLN A 140 -2.29 11.83 9.69
CA GLN A 140 -2.55 11.97 11.13
C GLN A 140 -3.13 10.69 11.74
N ASN A 141 -3.07 10.59 13.06
CA ASN A 141 -3.87 9.62 13.81
C ASN A 141 -5.33 10.12 13.92
N LEU A 142 -6.29 9.23 13.70
CA LEU A 142 -7.71 9.50 13.87
C LEU A 142 -8.15 9.27 15.32
N ASP A 143 -7.49 8.35 16.01
CA ASP A 143 -7.77 7.99 17.40
C ASP A 143 -6.83 8.68 18.40
N PRO A 144 -7.26 8.78 19.68
CA PRO A 144 -6.35 9.08 20.77
C PRO A 144 -5.20 8.06 20.85
N VAL A 145 -4.01 8.52 21.28
CA VAL A 145 -2.79 7.70 21.40
C VAL A 145 -3.00 6.45 22.27
N ASP A 146 -3.93 6.49 23.22
CA ASP A 146 -4.22 5.39 24.16
C ASP A 146 -5.28 4.39 23.66
N SER A 147 -5.66 4.44 22.38
CA SER A 147 -6.58 3.46 21.78
C SER A 147 -5.97 2.06 21.76
N VAL A 148 -6.81 1.04 21.94
CA VAL A 148 -6.39 -0.38 21.89
C VAL A 148 -5.91 -0.79 20.49
N ASN A 149 -6.32 -0.04 19.47
CA ASN A 149 -5.90 -0.23 18.09
C ASN A 149 -6.03 1.11 17.34
N PRO A 150 -5.05 2.02 17.48
CA PRO A 150 -5.17 3.37 16.94
C PRO A 150 -5.33 3.35 15.42
N GLU A 151 -6.24 4.17 14.92
CA GLU A 151 -6.39 4.43 13.50
C GLU A 151 -5.44 5.54 13.02
N ALA A 152 -4.73 5.27 11.92
CA ALA A 152 -3.87 6.24 11.24
C ALA A 152 -4.38 6.47 9.81
N LEU A 153 -4.55 7.74 9.42
CA LEU A 153 -4.96 8.16 8.09
C LEU A 153 -3.75 8.42 7.21
N TRP A 154 -3.82 7.87 6.00
CA TRP A 154 -2.80 7.92 4.97
C TRP A 154 -3.41 8.37 3.64
N ILE A 155 -2.72 9.27 2.94
CA ILE A 155 -3.07 9.68 1.58
C ILE A 155 -2.44 8.71 0.60
N LEU A 156 -3.27 7.95 -0.10
CA LEU A 156 -2.87 6.95 -1.08
C LEU A 156 -2.62 7.61 -2.43
N GLU A 157 -1.42 7.40 -2.96
CA GLU A 157 -1.03 7.90 -4.28
C GLU A 157 -0.95 6.76 -5.29
N ASP A 158 -0.21 5.69 -4.93
CA ASP A 158 -0.03 4.54 -5.81
C ASP A 158 -0.39 3.23 -5.11
N MET A 159 -0.82 2.27 -5.92
CA MET A 159 -1.06 0.93 -5.48
C MET A 159 -0.52 -0.07 -6.49
N LYS A 160 0.15 -1.09 -5.97
CA LYS A 160 0.73 -2.16 -6.78
C LYS A 160 0.29 -3.50 -6.25
N THR A 161 -0.09 -4.39 -7.17
CA THR A 161 -0.43 -5.80 -6.90
C THR A 161 0.31 -6.67 -7.92
N GLU A 162 0.32 -7.99 -7.76
CA GLU A 162 0.92 -8.90 -8.75
C GLU A 162 0.25 -8.78 -10.13
N THR A 163 -0.99 -8.30 -10.16
CA THR A 163 -1.81 -8.24 -11.37
C THR A 163 -1.86 -6.88 -12.03
N GLY A 164 -1.38 -5.82 -11.38
CA GLY A 164 -1.39 -4.50 -11.98
C GLY A 164 -0.93 -3.39 -11.05
N TYR A 165 -1.26 -2.18 -11.50
CA TYR A 165 -0.88 -0.94 -10.87
C TYR A 165 -2.07 0.02 -10.96
N TRP A 166 -2.24 0.85 -9.95
CA TRP A 166 -3.18 1.97 -9.94
C TRP A 166 -2.45 3.23 -9.48
N HIS A 167 -2.72 4.35 -10.15
CA HIS A 167 -2.19 5.66 -9.84
C HIS A 167 -3.36 6.64 -9.58
N SER A 168 -3.23 7.50 -8.57
CA SER A 168 -4.24 8.50 -8.23
C SER A 168 -4.54 9.50 -9.35
N GLU A 169 -3.58 9.76 -10.25
CA GLU A 169 -3.73 10.65 -11.40
C GLU A 169 -4.67 10.12 -12.49
N GLU A 170 -4.83 8.80 -12.61
CA GLU A 170 -5.66 8.19 -13.66
C GLU A 170 -7.15 8.57 -13.52
N VAL A 171 -7.57 8.96 -12.32
CA VAL A 171 -8.97 9.23 -12.00
C VAL A 171 -9.37 10.68 -12.25
N THR A 172 -8.40 11.59 -12.41
CA THR A 172 -8.67 13.03 -12.67
C THR A 172 -8.93 13.36 -14.13
N SER A 173 -9.27 12.37 -14.96
CA SER A 173 -9.55 12.63 -16.36
C SER A 173 -10.88 13.37 -16.50
N ASP A 174 -10.78 14.71 -16.55
CA ASP A 174 -11.57 15.52 -17.47
C ASP A 174 -11.62 14.76 -18.80
N GLN A 175 -12.66 13.95 -18.98
CA GLN A 175 -13.06 13.39 -20.26
C GLN A 175 -13.64 14.49 -21.15
N THR A 176 -13.04 15.68 -21.14
CA THR A 176 -13.10 16.57 -22.29
C THR A 176 -12.08 16.03 -23.28
N SER A 177 -12.51 14.99 -23.98
CA SER A 177 -11.95 14.56 -25.24
C SER A 177 -11.50 15.77 -26.05
N LEU A 178 -10.19 15.99 -26.13
CA LEU A 178 -9.57 16.57 -27.32
C LEU A 178 -9.94 15.62 -28.45
N SER A 179 -11.06 15.93 -29.09
CA SER A 179 -11.35 15.51 -30.44
C SER A 179 -10.07 15.71 -31.23
N GLN A 180 -9.44 14.59 -31.58
CA GLN A 180 -8.49 14.54 -32.67
C GLN A 180 -9.26 15.04 -33.89
N ASP A 181 -9.08 16.32 -34.21
CA ASP A 181 -9.34 16.83 -35.54
C ASP A 181 -8.36 16.12 -36.47
N ASP A 182 -8.83 14.97 -36.94
CA ASP A 182 -8.32 14.19 -38.04
C ASP A 182 -8.53 15.00 -39.33
N GLU A 183 -7.74 16.07 -39.49
CA GLU A 183 -7.66 16.81 -40.75
C GLU A 183 -6.67 16.09 -41.68
N SER A 184 -7.11 14.93 -42.15
CA SER A 184 -6.57 14.25 -43.31
C SER A 184 -6.98 15.01 -44.58
N GLU A 185 -6.24 16.08 -44.95
CA GLU A 185 -6.36 16.66 -46.30
C GLU A 185 -5.14 16.31 -47.18
N LYS A 186 -5.32 15.16 -47.84
CA LYS A 186 -5.04 14.77 -49.25
C LYS A 186 -3.77 15.29 -49.98
N PRO A 187 -3.08 14.42 -50.75
CA PRO A 187 -1.94 14.80 -51.57
C PRO A 187 -2.38 15.56 -52.83
N GLU A 188 -1.64 16.60 -53.19
CA GLU A 188 -1.68 17.16 -54.56
C GLU A 188 -0.46 16.66 -55.34
N VAL A 189 -0.78 15.92 -56.40
CA VAL A 189 0.12 15.46 -57.45
C VAL A 189 0.08 16.53 -58.53
N ASP A 190 1.24 17.14 -58.83
CA ASP A 190 1.74 17.40 -60.19
C ASP A 190 3.22 17.83 -60.16
#